data_AF-A0A059C8Y2-F1
#
_entry.id   AF-A0A059C8Y2-F1
#
_cell.length_a   1.000
_cell.length_b   1.000
_cell.length_c   1.000
_cell.angle_alpha   90.00
_cell.angle_beta   90.00
_cell.angle_gamma   90.00
#
_symmetry.space_group_name_H-M   'P 1'
#
loop_
_entity.id
_entity.type
_entity.pdbx_description
1 polymer ?
#
loop_
_entity_poly.entity_id
_entity_poly.type
_entity_poly.pdbx_seq_one_letter_code
_entity_poly.pdbx_strand_id
1 'polypeptide(L)'
;MEKLILDRCLSLVEVHPSIGNLVKLQVLSLKFCSNLRNFPNTLRTKSLQTLSLLRCSKLEKFPDIDGKMEHLEYLCLYRTAIKELPASIENLVSVDRIESAHCKNLVRLPLHIYKLKNLRSLDLSQCSNLIMFPKNMEDSTDPNGCLGFRRLRYLYLEGCNLSEVDFLESFSSFPILQNLDLSCNKFTHLPSCINKYLGLRQLDVRGCELLQEIPQLPPNIKNLSARRCKFLQKPPDLGVSFVGPHSIDLTSCGELFCKGVNLADVANMSLLEQLPKVPSFSIILTGREMPKWIMPCDEDSISFMVPQDLYDKVNGLALCVVLSQEEGKMVKDSCFATVLVNGQKMFDNSSKFYLVESDNMWLSYTYSPGLFGATWHRNDWSHCQLCLRAEKGSIRKRGFRLICKQKEDDLRVVFPAPSADGEQLKFSRSDLEEDSSIYTMESYTDSLDAMLSDTDSLDAMLSDTDSLDAMLSDTDADSLETTMESDTLFEIIAGESSSPLTKKLRRS
;
A
#
# COMPACT_ATOMS: atom_id res chain seq x y z
N MET A 1 33.53 -21.88 7.14
CA MET A 1 33.14 -20.46 6.99
C MET A 1 31.68 -20.43 6.64
N GLU A 2 30.85 -19.85 7.51
CA GLU A 2 29.39 -19.79 7.35
C GLU A 2 28.92 -18.41 6.91
N LYS A 3 29.66 -17.36 7.25
CA LYS A 3 29.37 -15.98 6.82
C LYS A 3 30.61 -15.38 6.18
N LEU A 4 30.42 -14.69 5.06
CA LEU A 4 31.45 -13.90 4.38
C LEU A 4 30.86 -12.54 4.05
N ILE A 5 31.35 -11.51 4.73
CA ILE A 5 30.91 -10.12 4.58
C ILE A 5 32.08 -9.33 4.02
N LEU A 6 31.91 -8.80 2.82
CA LEU A 6 32.87 -7.99 2.08
C LEU A 6 32.24 -6.64 1.72
N ASP A 7 31.40 -6.10 2.60
CA ASP A 7 30.67 -4.86 2.36
C ASP A 7 31.64 -3.67 2.28
N ARG A 8 31.27 -2.67 1.47
CA ARG A 8 31.98 -1.40 1.25
C ARG A 8 33.44 -1.58 0.82
N CYS A 9 33.80 -2.71 0.22
CA CYS A 9 35.10 -2.91 -0.42
C CYS A 9 35.14 -2.18 -1.78
N LEU A 10 35.35 -0.86 -1.73
CA LEU A 10 35.28 0.01 -2.91
C LEU A 10 36.30 -0.33 -3.98
N SER A 11 37.44 -0.96 -3.63
CA SER A 11 38.47 -1.40 -4.58
C SER A 11 38.26 -2.83 -5.10
N LEU A 12 37.26 -3.56 -4.62
CA LEU A 12 37.02 -4.95 -5.01
C LEU A 12 36.47 -5.00 -6.44
N VAL A 13 37.27 -5.52 -7.36
CA VAL A 13 36.88 -5.69 -8.77
C VAL A 13 36.40 -7.10 -9.07
N GLU A 14 36.93 -8.09 -8.36
CA GLU A 14 36.70 -9.50 -8.59
C GLU A 14 36.58 -10.28 -7.29
N VAL A 15 35.67 -11.25 -7.29
CA VAL A 15 35.48 -12.24 -6.23
C VAL A 15 35.99 -13.57 -6.76
N HIS A 16 36.90 -14.21 -6.02
CA HIS A 16 37.50 -15.46 -6.47
C HIS A 16 36.42 -16.55 -6.72
N PRO A 17 36.47 -17.29 -7.84
CA PRO A 17 35.43 -18.26 -8.21
C PRO A 17 35.14 -19.35 -7.16
N SER A 18 36.10 -19.65 -6.28
CA SER A 18 35.92 -20.64 -5.20
C SER A 18 34.78 -20.29 -4.24
N ILE A 19 34.40 -19.02 -4.12
CA ILE A 19 33.26 -18.59 -3.28
C ILE A 19 31.95 -19.27 -3.73
N GLY A 20 31.79 -19.50 -5.04
CA GLY A 20 30.64 -20.24 -5.58
C GLY A 20 30.57 -21.71 -5.14
N ASN A 21 31.65 -22.28 -4.58
CA ASN A 21 31.70 -23.68 -4.14
C ASN A 21 31.69 -23.84 -2.61
N LEU A 22 31.51 -22.76 -1.85
CA LEU A 22 31.50 -22.82 -0.38
C LEU A 22 30.21 -23.46 0.15
N VAL A 23 30.19 -24.78 0.28
CA VAL A 23 29.00 -25.57 0.64
C VAL A 23 28.43 -25.26 2.03
N LYS A 24 29.24 -24.72 2.95
CA LYS A 24 28.81 -24.31 4.31
C LYS A 24 28.44 -22.83 4.42
N LEU A 25 28.61 -22.05 3.36
CA LEU A 25 28.33 -20.61 3.38
C LEU A 25 26.81 -20.40 3.45
N GLN A 26 26.37 -19.69 4.47
CA GLN A 26 24.99 -19.30 4.74
C GLN A 26 24.73 -17.83 4.38
N VAL A 27 25.70 -16.95 4.61
CA VAL A 27 25.57 -15.52 4.29
C VAL A 27 26.73 -15.05 3.43
N LEU A 28 26.40 -14.47 2.28
CA LEU A 28 27.33 -13.77 1.41
C LEU A 28 26.85 -12.34 1.16
N SER A 29 27.62 -11.36 1.64
CA SER A 29 27.30 -9.95 1.51
C SER A 29 28.45 -9.19 0.86
N LEU A 30 28.16 -8.46 -0.20
CA LEU A 30 29.09 -7.57 -0.92
C LEU A 30 28.47 -6.18 -1.13
N LYS A 31 27.70 -5.71 -0.15
CA LYS A 31 26.95 -4.45 -0.27
C LYS A 31 27.92 -3.31 -0.54
N PHE A 32 27.54 -2.37 -1.40
CA PHE A 32 28.30 -1.17 -1.74
C PHE A 32 29.69 -1.44 -2.38
N CYS A 33 29.94 -2.65 -2.91
CA CYS A 33 31.13 -2.93 -3.73
C CYS A 33 30.94 -2.40 -5.16
N SER A 34 31.01 -1.07 -5.31
CA SER A 34 30.67 -0.35 -6.55
C SER A 34 31.61 -0.65 -7.73
N ASN A 35 32.82 -1.15 -7.48
CA ASN A 35 33.76 -1.56 -8.52
C ASN A 35 33.70 -3.05 -8.90
N LEU A 36 32.84 -3.84 -8.25
CA LEU A 36 32.72 -5.26 -8.50
C LEU A 36 32.18 -5.51 -9.92
N ARG A 37 32.99 -6.20 -10.73
CA ARG A 37 32.66 -6.57 -12.12
C ARG A 37 32.56 -8.07 -12.29
N ASN A 38 33.47 -8.81 -11.66
CA ASN A 38 33.60 -10.25 -11.80
C ASN A 38 33.09 -10.94 -10.54
N PHE A 39 31.96 -11.63 -10.68
CA PHE A 39 31.41 -12.54 -9.66
C PHE A 39 31.53 -13.98 -10.17
N PRO A 40 31.59 -15.02 -9.31
CA PRO A 40 31.70 -16.40 -9.76
C PRO A 40 30.59 -16.72 -10.77
N ASN A 41 30.93 -17.21 -11.95
CA ASN A 41 29.94 -17.48 -13.03
C ASN A 41 28.89 -18.54 -12.65
N THR A 42 29.15 -19.35 -11.64
CA THR A 42 28.26 -20.41 -11.17
C THR A 42 28.24 -20.46 -9.65
N LEU A 43 27.05 -20.59 -9.06
CA LEU A 43 26.85 -20.83 -7.63
C LEU A 43 26.40 -22.28 -7.38
N ARG A 44 27.10 -22.95 -6.47
CA ARG A 44 26.84 -24.31 -5.93
C ARG A 44 26.69 -24.28 -4.40
N THR A 45 26.53 -23.10 -3.81
CA THR A 45 26.47 -22.88 -2.35
C THR A 45 25.12 -23.33 -1.79
N LYS A 46 24.94 -24.64 -1.57
CA LYS A 46 23.65 -25.24 -1.18
C LYS A 46 23.09 -24.74 0.15
N SER A 47 23.96 -24.34 1.09
CA SER A 47 23.56 -23.83 2.41
C SER A 47 23.29 -22.32 2.44
N LEU A 48 23.44 -21.61 1.31
CA LEU A 48 23.33 -20.15 1.28
C LEU A 48 21.90 -19.74 1.57
N GLN A 49 21.69 -18.92 2.59
CA GLN A 49 20.41 -18.38 3.06
C GLN A 49 20.21 -16.93 2.60
N THR A 50 21.28 -16.16 2.53
CA THR A 50 21.26 -14.74 2.18
C THR A 50 22.36 -14.43 1.19
N LEU A 51 21.98 -13.84 0.04
CA LEU A 51 22.90 -13.25 -0.93
C LEU A 51 22.56 -11.77 -1.12
N SER A 52 23.48 -10.88 -0.77
CA SER A 52 23.32 -9.44 -0.97
C SER A 52 24.43 -8.85 -1.84
N LEU A 53 24.03 -8.29 -2.98
CA LEU A 53 24.85 -7.57 -3.96
C LEU A 53 24.40 -6.11 -4.09
N LEU A 54 23.82 -5.57 -3.00
CA LEU A 54 23.29 -4.21 -2.93
C LEU A 54 24.30 -3.20 -3.45
N ARG A 55 23.92 -2.36 -4.42
CA ARG A 55 24.76 -1.30 -5.01
C ARG A 55 26.11 -1.81 -5.56
N CYS A 56 26.21 -3.07 -6.01
CA CYS A 56 27.28 -3.53 -6.91
C CYS A 56 27.03 -3.01 -8.33
N SER A 57 27.17 -1.69 -8.51
CA SER A 57 26.71 -0.95 -9.68
C SER A 57 27.45 -1.25 -10.99
N LYS A 58 28.57 -1.98 -10.97
CA LYS A 58 29.30 -2.45 -12.16
C LYS A 58 29.12 -3.94 -12.44
N LEU A 59 28.34 -4.65 -11.63
CA LEU A 59 28.09 -6.08 -11.83
C LEU A 59 26.99 -6.28 -12.87
N GLU A 60 27.37 -6.77 -14.06
CA GLU A 60 26.46 -6.87 -15.20
C GLU A 60 25.77 -8.24 -15.36
N LYS A 61 26.28 -9.28 -14.70
CA LYS A 61 25.82 -10.65 -14.86
C LYS A 61 25.51 -11.27 -13.51
N PHE A 62 24.31 -11.84 -13.40
CA PHE A 62 23.97 -12.77 -12.32
C PHE A 62 24.48 -14.16 -12.70
N PRO A 63 25.03 -14.94 -11.74
CA PRO A 63 25.61 -16.24 -12.04
C PRO A 63 24.57 -17.32 -12.28
N ASP A 64 24.97 -18.36 -13.02
CA ASP A 64 24.16 -19.56 -13.15
C ASP A 64 24.08 -20.32 -11.81
N ILE A 65 22.93 -20.92 -11.54
CA ILE A 65 22.71 -21.74 -10.34
C ILE A 65 22.82 -23.22 -10.71
N ASP A 66 23.84 -23.88 -10.18
CA ASP A 66 24.10 -25.30 -10.42
C ASP A 66 23.60 -26.15 -9.24
N GLY A 67 22.41 -26.72 -9.45
CA GLY A 67 21.69 -27.52 -8.47
C GLY A 67 20.74 -26.69 -7.59
N LYS A 68 19.77 -27.36 -6.97
CA LYS A 68 18.77 -26.71 -6.10
C LYS A 68 19.45 -26.07 -4.88
N MET A 69 19.13 -24.79 -4.66
CA MET A 69 19.50 -24.04 -3.46
C MET A 69 18.30 -24.06 -2.50
N GLU A 70 18.29 -25.03 -1.60
CA GLU A 70 17.16 -25.33 -0.71
C GLU A 70 17.06 -24.41 0.50
N HIS A 71 18.02 -23.50 0.69
CA HIS A 71 18.07 -22.63 1.85
C HIS A 71 18.07 -21.13 1.53
N LEU A 72 18.23 -20.73 0.26
CA LEU A 72 18.30 -19.30 -0.08
C LEU A 72 16.92 -18.68 0.05
N GLU A 73 16.74 -17.83 1.06
CA GLU A 73 15.47 -17.16 1.36
C GLU A 73 15.45 -15.72 0.86
N TYR A 74 16.60 -15.04 0.91
CA TYR A 74 16.73 -13.63 0.55
C TYR A 74 17.80 -13.38 -0.50
N LEU A 75 17.40 -12.76 -1.61
CA LEU A 75 18.27 -12.32 -2.70
C LEU A 75 18.11 -10.80 -2.93
N CYS A 76 19.17 -10.04 -2.71
CA CYS A 76 19.18 -8.59 -2.95
C CYS A 76 20.18 -8.22 -4.06
N LEU A 77 19.63 -7.70 -5.15
CA LEU A 77 20.30 -7.21 -6.36
C LEU A 77 20.07 -5.70 -6.56
N TYR A 78 19.52 -5.00 -5.57
CA TYR A 78 19.14 -3.59 -5.64
C TYR A 78 20.29 -2.72 -6.17
N ARG A 79 20.00 -1.86 -7.16
CA ARG A 79 20.98 -0.97 -7.84
C ARG A 79 22.22 -1.70 -8.38
N THR A 80 22.05 -2.88 -8.98
CA THR A 80 23.09 -3.53 -9.77
C THR A 80 22.97 -3.17 -11.26
N ALA A 81 24.00 -3.48 -12.04
CA ALA A 81 23.99 -3.34 -13.50
C ALA A 81 23.54 -4.62 -14.23
N ILE A 82 22.93 -5.57 -13.51
CA ILE A 82 22.55 -6.88 -14.05
C ILE A 82 21.59 -6.70 -15.23
N LYS A 83 21.95 -7.30 -16.37
CA LYS A 83 21.20 -7.18 -17.62
C LYS A 83 20.09 -8.21 -17.78
N GLU A 84 20.29 -9.39 -17.18
CA GLU A 84 19.40 -10.54 -17.27
C GLU A 84 19.57 -11.45 -16.05
N LEU A 85 18.48 -12.14 -15.68
CA LEU A 85 18.55 -13.29 -14.77
C LEU A 85 18.59 -14.59 -15.60
N PRO A 86 19.37 -15.61 -15.18
CA PRO A 86 19.53 -16.85 -15.93
C PRO A 86 18.31 -17.76 -15.79
N ALA A 87 18.12 -18.67 -16.75
CA ALA A 87 17.06 -19.69 -16.68
C ALA A 87 17.18 -20.58 -15.43
N SER A 88 18.41 -20.78 -14.95
CA SER A 88 18.73 -21.51 -13.72
C SER A 88 18.19 -20.85 -12.44
N ILE A 89 17.56 -19.67 -12.51
CA ILE A 89 16.84 -19.06 -11.38
C ILE A 89 15.80 -20.00 -10.78
N GLU A 90 15.22 -20.92 -11.56
CA GLU A 90 14.30 -21.96 -11.07
C GLU A 90 14.87 -22.83 -9.94
N ASN A 91 16.20 -22.89 -9.80
CA ASN A 91 16.88 -23.66 -8.78
C ASN A 91 16.85 -22.98 -7.40
N LEU A 92 16.42 -21.73 -7.30
CA LEU A 92 16.24 -21.02 -6.03
C LEU A 92 14.91 -21.43 -5.36
N VAL A 93 14.78 -22.72 -5.05
CA VAL A 93 13.50 -23.33 -4.68
C VAL A 93 12.89 -22.80 -3.38
N SER A 94 13.69 -22.22 -2.48
CA SER A 94 13.25 -21.68 -1.19
C SER A 94 13.20 -20.16 -1.12
N VAL A 95 13.50 -19.46 -2.22
CA VAL A 95 13.56 -17.99 -2.21
C VAL A 95 12.20 -17.41 -1.88
N ASP A 96 12.18 -16.55 -0.86
CA ASP A 96 10.99 -15.90 -0.33
C ASP A 96 10.90 -14.44 -0.82
N ARG A 97 12.05 -13.77 -0.90
CA ARG A 97 12.14 -12.36 -1.28
C ARG A 97 13.28 -12.11 -2.26
N ILE A 98 12.93 -11.48 -3.39
CA ILE A 98 13.89 -10.94 -4.37
C ILE A 98 13.70 -9.43 -4.42
N GLU A 99 14.77 -8.70 -4.12
CA GLU A 99 14.86 -7.25 -4.28
C GLU A 99 15.76 -6.92 -5.44
N SER A 100 15.23 -6.34 -6.50
CA SER A 100 15.98 -5.96 -7.69
C SER A 100 15.59 -4.57 -8.18
N ALA A 101 15.10 -3.71 -7.28
CA ALA A 101 14.75 -2.35 -7.64
C ALA A 101 15.96 -1.52 -8.10
N HIS A 102 15.70 -0.55 -8.97
CA HIS A 102 16.66 0.31 -9.65
C HIS A 102 17.76 -0.42 -10.43
N CYS A 103 17.51 -1.67 -10.85
CA CYS A 103 18.36 -2.37 -11.83
C CYS A 103 18.05 -1.83 -13.24
N LYS A 104 18.49 -0.60 -13.52
CA LYS A 104 18.16 0.12 -14.77
C LYS A 104 18.59 -0.62 -16.04
N ASN A 105 19.56 -1.52 -15.96
CA ASN A 105 20.05 -2.31 -17.10
C ASN A 105 19.30 -3.65 -17.30
N LEU A 106 18.41 -4.03 -16.39
CA LEU A 106 17.66 -5.28 -16.48
C LEU A 106 16.65 -5.16 -17.63
N VAL A 107 16.87 -5.93 -18.70
CA VAL A 107 16.03 -5.87 -19.92
C VAL A 107 14.97 -6.96 -19.93
N ARG A 108 15.26 -8.11 -19.30
CA ARG A 108 14.39 -9.29 -19.35
C ARG A 108 14.50 -10.16 -18.11
N LEU A 109 13.38 -10.79 -17.77
CA LEU A 109 13.31 -11.90 -16.83
C LEU A 109 13.11 -13.21 -17.62
N PRO A 110 13.71 -14.33 -17.18
CA PRO A 110 13.50 -15.63 -17.80
C PRO A 110 12.08 -16.14 -17.48
N LEU A 111 11.45 -16.88 -18.40
CA LEU A 111 10.15 -17.55 -18.16
C LEU A 111 10.18 -18.47 -16.92
N HIS A 112 11.35 -19.05 -16.63
CA HIS A 112 11.62 -19.91 -15.49
C HIS A 112 11.38 -19.25 -14.12
N ILE A 113 11.24 -17.91 -14.06
CA ILE A 113 10.89 -17.20 -12.82
C ILE A 113 9.57 -17.69 -12.21
N TYR A 114 8.63 -18.16 -13.02
CA TYR A 114 7.36 -18.73 -12.56
C TYR A 114 7.51 -20.06 -11.82
N LYS A 115 8.71 -20.67 -11.81
CA LYS A 115 9.01 -21.89 -11.03
C LYS A 115 9.44 -21.60 -9.59
N LEU A 116 9.58 -20.32 -9.22
CA LEU A 116 9.86 -19.89 -7.84
C LEU A 116 8.62 -20.02 -6.94
N LYS A 117 8.29 -21.26 -6.56
CA LYS A 117 7.04 -21.60 -5.85
C LYS A 117 6.92 -20.96 -4.46
N ASN A 118 8.04 -20.64 -3.82
CA ASN A 118 8.07 -20.06 -2.47
C ASN A 118 8.14 -18.53 -2.43
N LEU A 119 8.35 -17.87 -3.58
CA LEU A 119 8.52 -16.42 -3.65
C LEU A 119 7.25 -15.72 -3.15
N ARG A 120 7.40 -14.90 -2.10
CA ARG A 120 6.33 -14.06 -1.53
C ARG A 120 6.40 -12.62 -2.01
N SER A 121 7.61 -12.11 -2.24
CA SER A 121 7.85 -10.71 -2.64
C SER A 121 8.84 -10.62 -3.79
N LEU A 122 8.44 -9.95 -4.86
CA LEU A 122 9.29 -9.61 -6.00
C LEU A 122 9.23 -8.10 -6.22
N ASP A 123 10.35 -7.44 -6.00
CA ASP A 123 10.50 -6.01 -6.24
C ASP A 123 11.43 -5.74 -7.43
N LEU A 124 10.87 -5.15 -8.47
CA LEU A 124 11.54 -4.76 -9.71
C LEU A 124 11.36 -3.26 -9.99
N SER A 125 10.94 -2.50 -8.99
CA SER A 125 10.66 -1.07 -9.12
C SER A 125 11.83 -0.32 -9.73
N GLN A 126 11.58 0.66 -10.60
CA GLN A 126 12.57 1.50 -11.26
C GLN A 126 13.57 0.72 -12.14
N CYS A 127 13.21 -0.49 -12.59
CA CYS A 127 13.92 -1.21 -13.67
C CYS A 127 13.49 -0.65 -15.04
N SER A 128 13.92 0.56 -15.36
CA SER A 128 13.42 1.33 -16.51
C SER A 128 13.61 0.70 -17.89
N ASN A 129 14.48 -0.31 -18.04
CA ASN A 129 14.65 -1.04 -19.31
C ASN A 129 13.86 -2.36 -19.36
N LEU A 130 13.14 -2.73 -18.29
CA LEU A 130 12.27 -3.91 -18.22
C LEU A 130 10.90 -3.58 -18.84
N ILE A 131 10.90 -3.32 -20.15
CA ILE A 131 9.70 -2.88 -20.89
C ILE A 131 8.60 -3.96 -20.99
N MET A 132 8.90 -5.20 -20.62
CA MET A 132 7.96 -6.32 -20.59
C MET A 132 8.22 -7.23 -19.38
N PHE A 133 7.15 -7.67 -18.73
CA PHE A 133 7.19 -8.79 -17.78
C PHE A 133 6.87 -10.10 -18.51
N PRO A 134 7.57 -11.22 -18.24
CA PRO A 134 7.35 -12.48 -18.94
C PRO A 134 5.90 -12.96 -18.76
N LYS A 135 5.20 -13.25 -19.87
CA LYS A 135 3.89 -13.88 -19.85
C LYS A 135 4.03 -15.38 -19.59
N ASN A 136 3.22 -15.95 -18.71
CA ASN A 136 3.16 -17.39 -18.52
C ASN A 136 2.39 -18.01 -19.71
N MET A 137 3.10 -18.63 -20.64
CA MET A 137 2.55 -19.14 -21.92
C MET A 137 2.09 -20.60 -21.87
N GLU A 138 2.26 -21.30 -20.75
CA GLU A 138 1.94 -22.73 -20.62
C GLU A 138 0.56 -22.95 -19.95
N ASP A 139 -0.51 -22.47 -20.58
CA ASP A 139 -1.89 -22.72 -20.13
C ASP A 139 -2.68 -23.50 -21.21
N SER A 140 -2.67 -24.83 -21.09
CA SER A 140 -3.80 -25.73 -21.44
C SER A 140 -3.54 -27.21 -21.11
N THR A 141 -2.32 -27.61 -20.71
CA THR A 141 -1.97 -29.03 -20.48
C THR A 141 -1.04 -29.28 -19.28
N ASP A 142 -1.04 -28.45 -18.23
CA ASP A 142 -0.37 -28.80 -16.96
C ASP A 142 -1.36 -29.44 -15.95
N PRO A 143 -1.53 -30.78 -15.95
CA PRO A 143 -2.39 -31.49 -15.02
C PRO A 143 -1.92 -31.39 -13.55
N ASN A 144 -0.71 -30.88 -13.27
CA ASN A 144 -0.13 -30.86 -11.94
C ASN A 144 -0.24 -29.50 -11.23
N GLY A 145 -0.71 -28.45 -11.91
CA GLY A 145 -0.75 -27.11 -11.35
C GLY A 145 0.59 -26.72 -10.71
N CYS A 146 1.69 -26.93 -11.44
CA CYS A 146 3.04 -26.62 -10.97
C CYS A 146 3.57 -25.27 -11.46
N LEU A 147 2.84 -24.60 -12.35
CA LEU A 147 3.25 -23.37 -13.02
C LEU A 147 2.54 -22.14 -12.45
N GLY A 148 3.31 -21.05 -12.28
CA GLY A 148 2.85 -19.79 -11.70
C GLY A 148 3.41 -19.52 -10.29
N PHE A 149 3.34 -18.26 -9.86
CA PHE A 149 3.78 -17.84 -8.55
C PHE A 149 2.78 -18.25 -7.44
N ARG A 150 2.95 -19.46 -6.89
CA ARG A 150 2.02 -20.05 -5.91
C ARG A 150 1.90 -19.27 -4.59
N ARG A 151 2.94 -18.54 -4.19
CA ARG A 151 3.00 -17.85 -2.89
C ARG A 151 3.22 -16.35 -3.00
N LEU A 152 3.27 -15.79 -4.21
CA LEU A 152 3.57 -14.36 -4.40
C LEU A 152 2.40 -13.52 -3.92
N ARG A 153 2.69 -12.64 -2.95
CA ARG A 153 1.73 -11.72 -2.36
C ARG A 153 2.01 -10.28 -2.76
N TYR A 154 3.28 -9.95 -3.00
CA TYR A 154 3.73 -8.59 -3.29
C TYR A 154 4.51 -8.59 -4.61
N LEU A 155 4.01 -7.84 -5.58
CA LEU A 155 4.66 -7.62 -6.87
C LEU A 155 4.79 -6.12 -7.10
N TYR A 156 6.03 -5.63 -7.16
CA TYR A 156 6.33 -4.21 -7.40
C TYR A 156 7.01 -4.02 -8.75
N LEU A 157 6.37 -3.25 -9.61
CA LEU A 157 6.79 -2.93 -10.98
C LEU A 157 6.70 -1.43 -11.25
N GLU A 158 6.76 -0.60 -10.21
CA GLU A 158 6.76 0.85 -10.34
C GLU A 158 7.83 1.29 -11.37
N GLY A 159 7.52 2.18 -12.31
CA GLY A 159 8.55 2.85 -13.11
C GLY A 159 9.36 1.94 -14.05
N CYS A 160 8.84 0.76 -14.41
CA CYS A 160 9.50 -0.19 -15.32
C CYS A 160 9.38 0.15 -16.81
N ASN A 161 8.61 1.19 -17.18
CA ASN A 161 8.26 1.52 -18.56
C ASN A 161 7.43 0.42 -19.28
N LEU A 162 6.64 -0.35 -18.55
CA LEU A 162 5.76 -1.37 -19.13
C LEU A 162 4.71 -0.71 -20.03
N SER A 163 4.65 -1.14 -21.30
CA SER A 163 3.62 -0.71 -22.27
C SER A 163 2.41 -1.65 -22.28
N GLU A 164 2.58 -2.88 -21.80
CA GLU A 164 1.58 -3.94 -21.77
C GLU A 164 1.66 -4.69 -20.43
N VAL A 165 0.53 -5.22 -19.97
CA VAL A 165 0.41 -5.97 -18.71
C VAL A 165 -0.27 -7.32 -18.92
N ASP A 166 -0.11 -7.91 -20.10
CA ASP A 166 -0.75 -9.16 -20.53
C ASP A 166 -0.41 -10.38 -19.66
N PHE A 167 0.69 -10.30 -18.90
CA PHE A 167 1.02 -11.32 -17.89
C PHE A 167 -0.07 -11.47 -16.82
N LEU A 168 -0.89 -10.43 -16.63
CA LEU A 168 -2.03 -10.44 -15.72
C LEU A 168 -3.29 -11.09 -16.32
N GLU A 169 -3.33 -11.40 -17.63
CA GLU A 169 -4.44 -12.17 -18.22
C GLU A 169 -4.53 -13.59 -17.66
N SER A 170 -3.37 -14.16 -17.32
CA SER A 170 -3.24 -15.48 -16.71
C SER A 170 -3.36 -15.39 -15.19
N PHE A 171 -4.53 -15.02 -14.66
CA PHE A 171 -4.77 -14.86 -13.22
C PHE A 171 -4.47 -16.11 -12.36
N SER A 172 -4.47 -17.30 -12.98
CA SER A 172 -3.98 -18.57 -12.40
C SER A 172 -2.50 -18.53 -11.96
N SER A 173 -1.72 -17.60 -12.55
CA SER A 173 -0.29 -17.41 -12.28
C SER A 173 -0.04 -16.65 -10.98
N PHE A 174 -1.06 -15.99 -10.42
CA PHE A 174 -0.96 -15.12 -9.24
C PHE A 174 -2.13 -15.35 -8.25
N PRO A 175 -2.40 -16.59 -7.83
CA PRO A 175 -3.65 -16.96 -7.17
C PRO A 175 -3.90 -16.30 -5.81
N ILE A 176 -2.83 -15.84 -5.13
CA ILE A 176 -2.91 -15.23 -3.79
C ILE A 176 -2.31 -13.83 -3.73
N LEU A 177 -2.14 -13.18 -4.89
CA LEU A 177 -1.56 -11.83 -4.96
C LEU A 177 -2.40 -10.84 -4.14
N GLN A 178 -1.74 -10.06 -3.28
CA GLN A 178 -2.40 -9.12 -2.36
C GLN A 178 -2.09 -7.67 -2.72
N ASN A 179 -0.85 -7.39 -3.13
CA ASN A 179 -0.38 -6.05 -3.45
C ASN A 179 0.27 -6.08 -4.83
N LEU A 180 -0.25 -5.25 -5.72
CA LEU A 180 0.24 -5.07 -7.07
C LEU A 180 0.53 -3.58 -7.30
N ASP A 181 1.80 -3.25 -7.45
CA ASP A 181 2.24 -1.91 -7.82
C ASP A 181 2.68 -1.90 -9.27
N LEU A 182 1.91 -1.16 -10.08
CA LEU A 182 2.12 -0.91 -11.51
C LEU A 182 2.29 0.58 -11.77
N SER A 183 2.52 1.40 -10.75
CA SER A 183 2.62 2.85 -10.88
C SER A 183 3.74 3.29 -11.83
N CYS A 184 3.63 4.49 -12.38
CA CYS A 184 4.62 5.12 -13.25
C CYS A 184 4.97 4.29 -14.51
N ASN A 185 4.00 3.57 -15.07
CA ASN A 185 4.14 2.80 -16.31
C ASN A 185 3.38 3.43 -17.49
N LYS A 186 3.46 2.79 -18.67
CA LYS A 186 3.01 3.34 -19.97
C LYS A 186 1.88 2.54 -20.62
N PHE A 187 1.29 1.58 -19.92
CA PHE A 187 0.15 0.82 -20.43
C PHE A 187 -1.10 1.69 -20.50
N THR A 188 -1.94 1.40 -21.49
CA THR A 188 -3.17 2.16 -21.74
C THR A 188 -4.39 1.54 -21.08
N HIS A 189 -4.35 0.24 -20.77
CA HIS A 189 -5.46 -0.52 -20.20
C HIS A 189 -4.92 -1.57 -19.22
N LEU A 190 -5.71 -1.87 -18.19
CA LEU A 190 -5.56 -3.08 -17.39
C LEU A 190 -6.36 -4.22 -18.04
N PRO A 191 -6.02 -5.50 -17.80
CA PRO A 191 -6.80 -6.62 -18.33
C PRO A 191 -8.21 -6.62 -17.73
N SER A 192 -9.22 -6.93 -18.56
CA SER A 192 -10.62 -6.99 -18.14
C SER A 192 -10.90 -8.02 -17.05
N CYS A 193 -10.03 -9.04 -16.93
CA CYS A 193 -10.14 -10.09 -15.93
C CYS A 193 -9.52 -9.74 -14.56
N ILE A 194 -9.10 -8.49 -14.33
CA ILE A 194 -8.52 -8.09 -13.03
C ILE A 194 -9.48 -8.39 -11.87
N ASN A 195 -10.80 -8.32 -12.07
CA ASN A 195 -11.83 -8.70 -11.09
C ASN A 195 -11.72 -10.14 -10.57
N LYS A 196 -11.03 -11.04 -11.28
CA LYS A 196 -10.80 -12.43 -10.86
C LYS A 196 -9.69 -12.58 -9.82
N TYR A 197 -8.92 -11.53 -9.53
CA TYR A 197 -7.88 -11.54 -8.51
C TYR A 197 -8.48 -11.39 -7.11
N LEU A 198 -9.16 -12.44 -6.62
CA LEU A 198 -9.93 -12.42 -5.36
C LEU A 198 -9.07 -12.13 -4.11
N GLY A 199 -7.76 -12.36 -4.18
CA GLY A 199 -6.82 -12.05 -3.11
C GLY A 199 -6.34 -10.60 -3.08
N LEU A 200 -6.53 -9.84 -4.16
CA LEU A 200 -5.93 -8.52 -4.35
C LEU A 200 -6.58 -7.51 -3.40
N ARG A 201 -5.75 -6.86 -2.59
CA ARG A 201 -6.14 -5.87 -1.58
C ARG A 201 -5.63 -4.47 -1.93
N GLN A 202 -4.51 -4.37 -2.63
CA GLN A 202 -3.93 -3.09 -3.00
C GLN A 202 -3.53 -3.12 -4.47
N LEU A 203 -4.02 -2.13 -5.22
CA LEU A 203 -3.65 -1.87 -6.60
C LEU A 203 -3.15 -0.43 -6.70
N ASP A 204 -1.90 -0.27 -7.10
CA ASP A 204 -1.31 1.02 -7.37
C ASP A 204 -1.04 1.16 -8.87
N VAL A 205 -1.67 2.16 -9.49
CA VAL A 205 -1.47 2.57 -10.89
C VAL A 205 -1.21 4.07 -10.98
N ARG A 206 -0.74 4.70 -9.89
CA ARG A 206 -0.40 6.13 -9.88
C ARG A 206 0.57 6.48 -10.99
N GLY A 207 0.45 7.65 -11.59
CA GLY A 207 1.39 8.12 -12.62
C GLY A 207 1.36 7.32 -13.93
N CYS A 208 0.43 6.38 -14.11
CA CYS A 208 0.17 5.74 -15.40
C CYS A 208 -0.61 6.72 -16.29
N GLU A 209 0.10 7.71 -16.85
CA GLU A 209 -0.54 8.86 -17.49
C GLU A 209 -1.42 8.47 -18.68
N LEU A 210 -1.02 7.42 -19.42
CA LEU A 210 -1.69 6.90 -20.63
C LEU A 210 -2.87 5.96 -20.34
N LEU A 211 -3.11 5.60 -19.07
CA LEU A 211 -4.19 4.70 -18.67
C LEU A 211 -5.56 5.34 -18.96
N GLN A 212 -6.38 4.67 -19.78
CA GLN A 212 -7.66 5.21 -20.26
C GLN A 212 -8.86 4.71 -19.47
N GLU A 213 -8.80 3.48 -18.97
CA GLU A 213 -9.89 2.85 -18.23
C GLU A 213 -9.35 1.90 -17.15
N ILE A 214 -10.02 1.89 -16.00
CA ILE A 214 -9.83 0.87 -14.97
C ILE A 214 -11.07 -0.04 -15.03
N PRO A 215 -10.92 -1.32 -15.42
CA PRO A 215 -12.04 -2.25 -15.47
C PRO A 215 -12.58 -2.56 -14.07
N GLN A 216 -13.65 -3.34 -14.00
CA GLN A 216 -14.24 -3.74 -12.71
C GLN A 216 -13.17 -4.32 -11.77
N LEU A 217 -13.10 -3.80 -10.55
CA LEU A 217 -12.11 -4.23 -9.57
C LEU A 217 -12.54 -5.54 -8.86
N PRO A 218 -11.58 -6.27 -8.26
CA PRO A 218 -11.89 -7.37 -7.34
C PRO A 218 -12.74 -6.92 -6.14
N PRO A 219 -13.63 -7.78 -5.63
CA PRO A 219 -14.51 -7.46 -4.50
C PRO A 219 -13.78 -7.22 -3.16
N ASN A 220 -12.53 -7.71 -3.04
CA ASN A 220 -11.71 -7.62 -1.83
C ASN A 220 -10.63 -6.54 -1.90
N ILE A 221 -10.63 -5.72 -2.96
CA ILE A 221 -9.73 -4.58 -3.06
C ILE A 221 -9.99 -3.67 -1.86
N LYS A 222 -8.96 -3.17 -1.21
CA LYS A 222 -9.08 -2.20 -0.12
C LYS A 222 -8.59 -0.84 -0.56
N ASN A 223 -7.46 -0.82 -1.26
CA ASN A 223 -6.83 0.42 -1.70
C ASN A 223 -6.64 0.40 -3.22
N LEU A 224 -7.15 1.41 -3.90
CA LEU A 224 -6.81 1.74 -5.28
C LEU A 224 -6.18 3.13 -5.29
N SER A 225 -4.97 3.24 -5.82
CA SER A 225 -4.37 4.54 -6.12
C SER A 225 -4.17 4.67 -7.62
N ALA A 226 -4.87 5.62 -8.25
CA ALA A 226 -4.79 5.92 -9.68
C ALA A 226 -4.54 7.42 -9.92
N ARG A 227 -3.86 8.05 -8.97
CA ARG A 227 -3.51 9.47 -9.03
C ARG A 227 -2.61 9.76 -10.23
N ARG A 228 -2.79 10.91 -10.89
CA ARG A 228 -2.06 11.33 -12.10
C ARG A 228 -2.28 10.43 -13.33
N CYS A 229 -3.39 9.67 -13.39
CA CYS A 229 -3.84 8.99 -14.62
C CYS A 229 -4.58 9.99 -15.53
N LYS A 230 -3.81 10.79 -16.27
CA LYS A 230 -4.32 11.95 -17.03
C LYS A 230 -5.37 11.59 -18.08
N PHE A 231 -5.24 10.45 -18.75
CA PHE A 231 -6.15 9.99 -19.81
C PHE A 231 -7.32 9.13 -19.33
N LEU A 232 -7.48 8.93 -18.01
CA LEU A 232 -8.54 8.11 -17.44
C LEU A 232 -9.91 8.74 -17.74
N GLN A 233 -10.78 8.01 -18.44
CA GLN A 233 -12.02 8.57 -19.00
C GLN A 233 -13.26 8.31 -18.14
N LYS A 234 -13.21 7.29 -17.26
CA LYS A 234 -14.31 6.90 -16.38
C LYS A 234 -13.77 6.53 -14.99
N PRO A 235 -14.53 6.77 -13.92
CA PRO A 235 -14.18 6.20 -12.61
C PRO A 235 -14.21 4.67 -12.67
N PRO A 236 -13.42 3.98 -11.83
CA PRO A 236 -13.42 2.52 -11.76
C PRO A 236 -14.82 2.00 -11.41
N ASP A 237 -15.27 0.93 -12.09
CA ASP A 237 -16.47 0.22 -11.65
C ASP A 237 -16.13 -0.56 -10.37
N LEU A 238 -16.75 -0.10 -9.29
CA LEU A 238 -16.55 -0.64 -7.97
C LEU A 238 -17.37 -1.93 -7.79
N GLY A 239 -18.49 -2.13 -8.50
CA GLY A 239 -19.33 -3.32 -8.33
C GLY A 239 -20.04 -3.36 -6.97
N VAL A 240 -20.94 -4.34 -6.80
CA VAL A 240 -21.96 -4.36 -5.71
C VAL A 240 -21.56 -5.12 -4.44
N SER A 241 -20.32 -5.63 -4.32
CA SER A 241 -19.94 -6.59 -3.27
C SER A 241 -18.58 -6.27 -2.65
N PHE A 242 -18.51 -5.20 -1.87
CA PHE A 242 -17.31 -4.83 -1.14
C PHE A 242 -17.34 -5.31 0.30
N VAL A 243 -16.30 -6.03 0.70
CA VAL A 243 -16.14 -6.53 2.06
C VAL A 243 -14.93 -5.85 2.72
N GLY A 244 -15.08 -4.59 3.16
CA GLY A 244 -14.02 -3.90 3.91
C GLY A 244 -13.99 -2.38 3.79
N PRO A 245 -13.06 -1.69 4.49
CA PRO A 245 -12.80 -0.28 4.30
C PRO A 245 -12.12 -0.03 2.95
N HIS A 246 -12.62 0.93 2.17
CA HIS A 246 -12.10 1.24 0.83
C HIS A 246 -11.48 2.63 0.77
N SER A 247 -10.30 2.74 0.17
CA SER A 247 -9.63 4.01 -0.13
C SER A 247 -9.33 4.08 -1.62
N ILE A 248 -9.90 5.07 -2.30
CA ILE A 248 -9.70 5.29 -3.74
C ILE A 248 -9.13 6.70 -3.93
N ASP A 249 -7.98 6.80 -4.56
CA ASP A 249 -7.37 8.09 -4.91
C ASP A 249 -7.32 8.25 -6.44
N LEU A 250 -8.11 9.19 -6.97
CA LEU A 250 -8.15 9.57 -8.39
C LEU A 250 -7.71 11.03 -8.58
N THR A 251 -6.86 11.56 -7.69
CA THR A 251 -6.39 12.95 -7.82
C THR A 251 -5.56 13.16 -9.09
N SER A 252 -5.63 14.35 -9.68
CA SER A 252 -4.89 14.72 -10.90
C SER A 252 -5.22 13.88 -12.14
N CYS A 253 -6.43 13.33 -12.25
CA CYS A 253 -6.93 12.60 -13.43
C CYS A 253 -7.71 13.52 -14.40
N GLY A 254 -7.00 14.33 -15.19
CA GLY A 254 -7.57 15.44 -15.98
C GLY A 254 -8.76 15.10 -16.90
N GLU A 255 -8.68 14.03 -17.69
CA GLU A 255 -9.73 13.66 -18.66
C GLU A 255 -11.07 13.30 -18.01
N LEU A 256 -11.08 12.79 -16.76
CA LEU A 256 -12.31 12.57 -15.99
C LEU A 256 -13.13 13.87 -15.87
N PHE A 257 -12.44 15.01 -15.73
CA PHE A 257 -13.07 16.32 -15.55
C PHE A 257 -13.49 16.96 -16.88
N CYS A 258 -12.68 16.78 -17.93
CA CYS A 258 -12.93 17.39 -19.24
C CYS A 258 -14.15 16.80 -19.95
N LYS A 259 -14.43 15.50 -19.78
CA LYS A 259 -15.57 14.83 -20.43
C LYS A 259 -16.91 15.04 -19.73
N GLY A 260 -16.98 15.94 -18.76
CA GLY A 260 -18.24 16.32 -18.13
C GLY A 260 -18.81 15.26 -17.18
N VAL A 261 -17.98 14.35 -16.64
CA VAL A 261 -18.36 13.61 -15.43
C VAL A 261 -18.49 14.65 -14.32
N ASN A 262 -19.72 15.07 -14.03
CA ASN A 262 -19.95 16.06 -12.99
C ASN A 262 -19.49 15.47 -11.65
N LEU A 263 -18.91 16.27 -10.75
CA LEU A 263 -18.63 15.79 -9.38
C LEU A 263 -19.91 15.30 -8.69
N ALA A 264 -21.07 15.84 -9.07
CA ALA A 264 -22.38 15.35 -8.65
C ALA A 264 -22.75 13.97 -9.24
N ASP A 265 -22.07 13.49 -10.29
CA ASP A 265 -22.30 12.21 -10.95
C ASP A 265 -21.46 11.08 -10.34
N VAL A 266 -20.21 11.31 -9.94
CA VAL A 266 -19.39 10.31 -9.19
C VAL A 266 -19.87 10.20 -7.75
N ALA A 267 -20.17 11.33 -7.13
CA ALA A 267 -20.85 11.40 -5.84
C ALA A 267 -22.37 11.58 -6.04
N ASN A 268 -22.97 10.81 -6.95
CA ASN A 268 -24.41 10.90 -7.19
C ASN A 268 -25.23 10.14 -6.14
N MET A 269 -26.54 10.19 -6.32
CA MET A 269 -27.50 9.43 -5.51
C MET A 269 -27.25 7.92 -5.51
N SER A 270 -26.63 7.36 -6.55
CA SER A 270 -26.30 5.92 -6.59
C SER A 270 -25.17 5.56 -5.61
N LEU A 271 -24.17 6.44 -5.42
CA LEU A 271 -23.17 6.26 -4.35
C LEU A 271 -23.85 6.34 -2.98
N LEU A 272 -24.74 7.32 -2.76
CA LEU A 272 -25.52 7.48 -1.53
C LEU A 272 -26.32 6.20 -1.18
N GLU A 273 -26.85 5.50 -2.18
CA GLU A 273 -27.56 4.22 -2.01
C GLU A 273 -26.64 3.03 -1.74
N GLN A 274 -25.35 3.15 -2.08
CA GLN A 274 -24.33 2.15 -1.80
C GLN A 274 -23.64 2.36 -0.46
N LEU A 275 -23.53 3.60 0.04
CA LEU A 275 -22.85 3.91 1.31
C LEU A 275 -23.33 3.03 2.48
N PRO A 276 -24.64 2.82 2.73
CA PRO A 276 -25.10 1.95 3.83
C PRO A 276 -24.69 0.48 3.72
N LYS A 277 -24.15 0.05 2.56
CA LYS A 277 -23.77 -1.34 2.28
C LYS A 277 -22.27 -1.60 2.47
N VAL A 278 -21.47 -0.56 2.74
CA VAL A 278 -20.01 -0.66 2.89
C VAL A 278 -19.57 -0.19 4.27
N PRO A 279 -18.57 -0.83 4.92
CA PRO A 279 -18.19 -0.50 6.30
C PRO A 279 -17.44 0.85 6.42
N SER A 280 -16.69 1.25 5.42
CA SER A 280 -16.21 2.62 5.26
C SER A 280 -15.71 2.84 3.83
N PHE A 281 -15.67 4.10 3.44
CA PHE A 281 -15.33 4.55 2.10
C PHE A 281 -14.58 5.88 2.18
N SER A 282 -13.50 6.01 1.44
CA SER A 282 -12.75 7.25 1.29
C SER A 282 -12.41 7.41 -0.18
N ILE A 283 -12.77 8.56 -0.75
CA ILE A 283 -12.41 8.90 -2.12
C ILE A 283 -11.79 10.30 -2.15
N ILE A 284 -10.67 10.42 -2.86
CA ILE A 284 -10.04 11.69 -3.14
C ILE A 284 -10.12 11.94 -4.65
N LEU A 285 -10.69 13.09 -5.01
CA LEU A 285 -10.91 13.53 -6.38
C LEU A 285 -10.34 14.93 -6.56
N THR A 286 -9.94 15.28 -7.78
CA THR A 286 -9.71 16.69 -8.13
C THR A 286 -11.05 17.43 -8.25
N GLY A 287 -11.08 18.70 -7.87
CA GLY A 287 -12.28 19.52 -7.99
C GLY A 287 -12.51 20.50 -6.85
N ARG A 288 -13.35 21.49 -7.16
CA ARG A 288 -13.71 22.63 -6.28
C ARG A 288 -15.12 22.53 -5.71
N GLU A 289 -15.88 21.54 -6.18
CA GLU A 289 -17.29 21.38 -5.85
C GLU A 289 -17.50 20.29 -4.82
N MET A 290 -18.51 20.49 -3.99
CA MET A 290 -18.94 19.53 -2.99
C MET A 290 -20.23 18.85 -3.48
N PRO A 291 -20.48 17.56 -3.14
CA PRO A 291 -21.72 16.90 -3.56
C PRO A 291 -22.93 17.64 -2.99
N LYS A 292 -23.96 17.88 -3.81
CA LYS A 292 -25.15 18.67 -3.42
C LYS A 292 -25.91 18.09 -2.22
N TRP A 293 -25.75 16.80 -1.96
CA TRP A 293 -26.40 16.10 -0.86
C TRP A 293 -25.63 16.24 0.47
N ILE A 294 -24.40 16.78 0.46
CA ILE A 294 -23.66 17.13 1.68
C ILE A 294 -24.10 18.53 2.13
N MET A 295 -24.32 18.71 3.44
CA MET A 295 -24.70 20.00 4.01
C MET A 295 -23.43 20.85 4.23
N PRO A 296 -23.34 22.06 3.68
CA PRO A 296 -22.17 22.93 3.84
C PRO A 296 -22.06 23.47 5.26
N CYS A 297 -20.82 23.74 5.66
CA CYS A 297 -20.50 24.30 6.96
C CYS A 297 -19.39 25.35 6.83
N ASP A 298 -19.60 26.51 7.44
CA ASP A 298 -18.67 27.64 7.32
C ASP A 298 -17.57 27.61 8.41
N GLU A 299 -17.86 27.02 9.58
CA GLU A 299 -16.96 26.96 10.73
C GLU A 299 -16.01 25.74 10.73
N ASP A 300 -14.84 25.88 11.39
CA ASP A 300 -13.84 24.81 11.56
C ASP A 300 -14.36 23.64 12.43
N SER A 301 -15.34 23.94 13.28
CA SER A 301 -16.05 22.95 14.06
C SER A 301 -17.54 23.22 14.01
N ILE A 302 -18.37 22.20 13.77
CA ILE A 302 -19.82 22.31 13.81
C ILE A 302 -20.36 21.55 15.00
N SER A 303 -21.15 22.23 15.81
CA SER A 303 -21.95 21.59 16.86
C SER A 303 -23.34 21.26 16.31
N PHE A 304 -23.82 20.06 16.54
CA PHE A 304 -25.15 19.62 16.15
C PHE A 304 -25.73 18.63 17.18
N MET A 305 -27.05 18.52 17.19
CA MET A 305 -27.76 17.57 18.04
C MET A 305 -28.46 16.53 17.17
N VAL A 306 -28.33 15.27 17.55
CA VAL A 306 -29.09 14.19 16.94
C VAL A 306 -30.33 13.94 17.81
N PRO A 307 -31.56 14.02 17.25
CA PRO A 307 -32.77 13.61 17.95
C PRO A 307 -32.70 12.16 18.42
N GLN A 308 -33.17 11.87 19.64
CA GLN A 308 -33.12 10.53 20.23
C GLN A 308 -33.81 9.46 19.37
N ASP A 309 -34.89 9.82 18.66
CA ASP A 309 -35.61 8.90 17.78
C ASP A 309 -34.83 8.50 16.52
N LEU A 310 -33.69 9.15 16.25
CA LEU A 310 -32.79 8.83 15.15
C LEU A 310 -31.61 7.93 15.53
N TYR A 311 -31.35 7.69 16.83
CA TYR A 311 -30.12 7.00 17.27
C TYR A 311 -29.98 5.61 16.63
N ASP A 312 -31.05 4.81 16.62
CA ASP A 312 -31.05 3.47 16.02
C ASP A 312 -31.24 3.47 14.49
N LYS A 313 -31.44 4.65 13.91
CA LYS A 313 -31.69 4.84 12.48
C LYS A 313 -30.48 5.36 11.72
N VAL A 314 -29.46 5.91 12.38
CA VAL A 314 -28.23 6.36 11.75
C VAL A 314 -27.41 5.14 11.28
N ASN A 315 -27.11 5.07 9.99
CA ASN A 315 -26.22 4.09 9.39
C ASN A 315 -24.76 4.54 9.39
N GLY A 316 -24.50 5.84 9.31
CA GLY A 316 -23.13 6.37 9.31
C GLY A 316 -23.03 7.87 9.08
N LEU A 317 -21.79 8.36 9.01
CA LEU A 317 -21.46 9.77 8.82
C LEU A 317 -20.67 9.93 7.51
N ALA A 318 -21.17 10.81 6.63
CA ALA A 318 -20.46 11.27 5.45
C ALA A 318 -19.85 12.65 5.70
N LEU A 319 -18.61 12.84 5.27
CA LEU A 319 -17.79 14.03 5.45
C LEU A 319 -17.22 14.44 4.12
N CYS A 320 -17.23 15.73 3.82
CA CYS A 320 -16.60 16.26 2.62
C CYS A 320 -15.74 17.47 2.96
N VAL A 321 -14.51 17.49 2.44
CA VAL A 321 -13.59 18.62 2.56
C VAL A 321 -13.04 18.93 1.18
N VAL A 322 -13.10 20.20 0.77
CA VAL A 322 -12.46 20.72 -0.43
C VAL A 322 -11.27 21.55 0.00
N LEU A 323 -10.07 21.06 -0.29
CA LEU A 323 -8.82 21.77 -0.06
C LEU A 323 -8.54 22.72 -1.22
N SER A 324 -8.31 23.99 -0.90
CA SER A 324 -7.74 24.95 -1.84
C SER A 324 -6.22 24.86 -1.83
N GLN A 325 -5.65 24.85 -3.03
CA GLN A 325 -4.22 24.92 -3.20
C GLN A 325 -3.81 26.33 -3.65
N GLU A 326 -2.81 26.91 -2.98
CA GLU A 326 -2.18 28.15 -3.42
C GLU A 326 -1.39 27.90 -4.72
N GLU A 327 -1.62 28.74 -5.74
CA GLU A 327 -0.90 28.66 -7.02
C GLU A 327 0.62 28.67 -6.79
N GLY A 328 1.31 27.66 -7.34
CA GLY A 328 2.78 27.57 -7.33
C GLY A 328 3.41 26.87 -6.12
N LYS A 329 2.64 26.42 -5.11
CA LYS A 329 3.17 25.61 -4.00
C LYS A 329 2.66 24.18 -4.04
N MET A 330 3.55 23.24 -4.36
CA MET A 330 3.33 21.81 -4.16
C MET A 330 3.41 21.50 -2.67
N VAL A 331 2.28 21.21 -2.02
CA VAL A 331 2.23 20.91 -0.58
C VAL A 331 1.73 19.47 -0.38
N LYS A 332 2.46 18.69 0.42
CA LYS A 332 1.94 17.47 1.06
C LYS A 332 1.16 17.91 2.28
N ASP A 333 -0.13 17.58 2.33
CA ASP A 333 -1.04 18.02 3.37
C ASP A 333 -1.86 16.85 3.91
N SER A 334 -2.41 17.01 5.12
CA SER A 334 -3.26 16.02 5.77
C SER A 334 -4.54 16.72 6.21
N CYS A 335 -5.70 16.16 5.87
CA CYS A 335 -6.95 16.54 6.51
C CYS A 335 -7.28 15.58 7.64
N PHE A 336 -7.79 16.15 8.73
CA PHE A 336 -8.27 15.45 9.90
C PHE A 336 -9.75 15.75 10.10
N ALA A 337 -10.50 14.71 10.43
CA ALA A 337 -11.90 14.78 10.80
C ALA A 337 -12.10 14.10 12.14
N THR A 338 -12.40 14.90 13.16
CA THR A 338 -12.59 14.41 14.52
C THR A 338 -14.04 14.63 14.95
N VAL A 339 -14.68 13.60 15.51
CA VAL A 339 -16.03 13.73 16.09
C VAL A 339 -15.94 13.59 17.60
N LEU A 340 -16.48 14.59 18.29
CA LEU A 340 -16.64 14.65 19.74
C LEU A 340 -18.12 14.49 20.08
N VAL A 341 -18.43 13.74 21.13
CA VAL A 341 -19.79 13.66 21.69
C VAL A 341 -19.71 13.95 23.17
N ASN A 342 -20.44 14.97 23.63
CA ASN A 342 -20.40 15.47 25.00
C ASN A 342 -18.95 15.72 25.50
N GLY A 343 -18.09 16.26 24.61
CA GLY A 343 -16.68 16.54 24.89
C GLY A 343 -15.73 15.35 24.84
N GLN A 344 -16.22 14.11 24.63
CA GLN A 344 -15.38 12.91 24.48
C GLN A 344 -15.08 12.64 23.00
N LYS A 345 -13.80 12.36 22.67
CA LYS A 345 -13.38 12.00 21.31
C LYS A 345 -13.89 10.60 20.96
N MET A 346 -14.78 10.53 19.97
CA MET A 346 -15.43 9.29 19.56
C MET A 346 -14.84 8.72 18.27
N PHE A 347 -14.33 9.59 17.40
CA PHE A 347 -13.87 9.22 16.07
C PHE A 347 -12.74 10.13 15.62
N ASP A 348 -11.74 9.55 14.96
CA ASP A 348 -10.73 10.27 14.23
C ASP A 348 -10.53 9.61 12.87
N ASN A 349 -10.46 10.42 11.83
CA ASN A 349 -10.19 9.97 10.48
C ASN A 349 -9.29 10.98 9.80
N SER A 350 -8.38 10.49 8.97
CA SER A 350 -7.46 11.35 8.27
C SER A 350 -7.28 10.88 6.83
N SER A 351 -6.98 11.85 5.97
CA SER A 351 -6.60 11.57 4.59
C SER A 351 -5.39 12.42 4.23
N LYS A 352 -4.38 11.76 3.65
CA LYS A 352 -3.18 12.42 3.14
C LYS A 352 -3.43 12.84 1.69
N PHE A 353 -3.05 14.06 1.38
CA PHE A 353 -3.05 14.62 0.03
C PHE A 353 -1.62 14.86 -0.38
N TYR A 354 -1.23 14.25 -1.49
CA TYR A 354 0.13 14.34 -2.00
C TYR A 354 0.17 15.31 -3.19
N LEU A 355 1.22 16.13 -3.31
CA LEU A 355 1.68 16.91 -4.48
C LEU A 355 0.59 17.38 -5.48
N VAL A 356 -0.38 18.14 -5.02
CA VAL A 356 -1.57 18.45 -5.82
C VAL A 356 -1.29 19.53 -6.88
N GLU A 357 -2.01 19.56 -8.01
CA GLU A 357 -1.88 20.60 -9.05
C GLU A 357 -3.09 21.57 -9.10
N SER A 358 -4.11 21.31 -8.28
CA SER A 358 -5.42 21.95 -8.30
C SER A 358 -6.18 21.68 -6.99
N ASP A 359 -7.33 22.32 -6.76
CA ASP A 359 -8.16 22.00 -5.59
C ASP A 359 -8.58 20.51 -5.63
N ASN A 360 -8.64 19.89 -4.45
CA ASN A 360 -9.08 18.50 -4.30
C ASN A 360 -10.26 18.40 -3.33
N MET A 361 -11.15 17.47 -3.62
CA MET A 361 -12.23 17.05 -2.74
C MET A 361 -11.90 15.70 -2.12
N TRP A 362 -11.96 15.62 -0.80
CA TRP A 362 -12.02 14.37 -0.06
C TRP A 362 -13.44 14.15 0.42
N LEU A 363 -14.02 13.03 0.00
CA LEU A 363 -15.30 12.53 0.49
C LEU A 363 -15.02 11.24 1.27
N SER A 364 -15.37 11.24 2.56
CA SER A 364 -15.28 10.07 3.40
C SER A 364 -16.64 9.70 3.94
N TYR A 365 -16.89 8.41 4.05
CA TYR A 365 -18.03 7.84 4.72
C TYR A 365 -17.55 6.74 5.66
N THR A 366 -18.09 6.72 6.86
CA THR A 366 -17.85 5.64 7.82
C THR A 366 -19.19 5.07 8.22
N TYR A 367 -19.40 3.78 7.90
CA TYR A 367 -20.55 3.03 8.35
C TYR A 367 -20.34 2.59 9.79
N SER A 368 -21.43 2.53 10.51
CA SER A 368 -21.41 2.31 11.93
C SER A 368 -22.48 1.33 12.37
N PRO A 369 -22.14 0.04 12.49
CA PRO A 369 -22.76 -0.81 13.47
C PRO A 369 -22.03 -0.67 14.83
N GLY A 370 -20.88 0.05 14.88
CA GLY A 370 -19.87 -0.09 15.92
C GLY A 370 -18.86 1.07 16.08
N LEU A 371 -19.12 2.30 15.61
CA LEU A 371 -18.68 3.43 16.45
C LEU A 371 -19.22 3.20 17.87
N PHE A 372 -20.44 2.65 17.95
CA PHE A 372 -21.23 2.22 19.10
C PHE A 372 -20.84 0.84 19.68
N GLY A 373 -19.61 0.67 20.17
CA GLY A 373 -19.21 -0.55 20.89
C GLY A 373 -20.10 -0.86 22.10
N ALA A 374 -20.19 -2.13 22.50
CA ALA A 374 -21.12 -2.74 23.47
C ALA A 374 -21.15 -2.16 24.92
N THR A 375 -20.58 -0.98 25.16
CA THR A 375 -20.54 -0.27 26.45
C THR A 375 -21.45 0.97 26.52
N TRP A 376 -22.20 1.29 25.47
CA TRP A 376 -22.83 2.60 25.24
C TRP A 376 -24.24 2.85 25.81
N HIS A 377 -24.58 2.31 26.98
CA HIS A 377 -25.83 2.68 27.66
C HIS A 377 -25.85 4.11 28.26
N ARG A 378 -24.92 5.02 27.93
CA ARG A 378 -24.76 6.30 28.67
C ARG A 378 -24.42 7.59 27.92
N ASN A 379 -24.08 7.61 26.64
CA ASN A 379 -23.81 8.88 25.94
C ASN A 379 -24.97 9.25 25.02
N ASP A 380 -25.86 10.11 25.49
CA ASP A 380 -26.86 10.78 24.66
C ASP A 380 -26.12 11.59 23.58
N TRP A 381 -26.47 11.45 22.30
CA TRP A 381 -25.94 12.29 21.21
C TRP A 381 -26.55 13.70 21.24
N SER A 382 -26.74 14.22 22.45
CA SER A 382 -27.30 15.52 22.76
C SER A 382 -26.38 16.65 22.31
N HIS A 383 -25.06 16.44 22.32
CA HIS A 383 -24.10 17.42 21.85
C HIS A 383 -22.98 16.76 21.05
N CYS A 384 -23.06 16.82 19.73
CA CYS A 384 -22.03 16.35 18.82
C CYS A 384 -21.25 17.55 18.28
N GLN A 385 -19.92 17.45 18.25
CA GLN A 385 -19.06 18.43 17.61
C GLN A 385 -18.19 17.73 16.57
N LEU A 386 -18.25 18.20 15.33
CA LEU A 386 -17.42 17.74 14.23
C LEU A 386 -16.35 18.79 13.95
N CYS A 387 -15.08 18.41 14.05
CA CYS A 387 -13.94 19.25 13.72
C CYS A 387 -13.31 18.79 12.41
N LEU A 388 -13.22 19.70 11.42
CA LEU A 388 -12.60 19.44 10.12
C LEU A 388 -11.42 20.40 9.94
N ARG A 389 -10.20 19.86 9.88
CA ARG A 389 -8.97 20.66 9.84
C ARG A 389 -7.99 20.14 8.81
N ALA A 390 -7.20 21.04 8.25
CA ALA A 390 -6.06 20.74 7.41
C ALA A 390 -4.77 21.06 8.18
N GLU A 391 -3.71 20.28 7.97
CA GLU A 391 -2.43 20.45 8.65
C GLU A 391 -1.70 21.70 8.17
N LYS A 392 -1.68 21.92 6.85
CA LYS A 392 -0.89 22.95 6.17
C LYS A 392 -1.70 23.75 5.15
N GLY A 393 -2.66 23.12 4.48
CA GLY A 393 -3.47 23.74 3.43
C GLY A 393 -4.65 24.54 3.96
N SER A 394 -5.34 25.23 3.05
CA SER A 394 -6.57 25.96 3.35
C SER A 394 -7.79 25.12 2.97
N ILE A 395 -8.77 25.03 3.86
CA ILE A 395 -10.06 24.41 3.55
C ILE A 395 -10.94 25.47 2.89
N ARG A 396 -11.36 25.21 1.65
CA ARG A 396 -12.22 26.10 0.87
C ARG A 396 -13.70 25.86 1.14
N LYS A 397 -14.09 24.59 1.15
CA LYS A 397 -15.45 24.15 1.46
C LYS A 397 -15.36 22.94 2.38
N ARG A 398 -16.33 22.78 3.25
CA ARG A 398 -16.48 21.61 4.09
C ARG A 398 -17.95 21.37 4.36
N GLY A 399 -18.27 20.14 4.71
CA GLY A 399 -19.63 19.76 5.02
C GLY A 399 -19.72 18.33 5.49
N PHE A 400 -20.89 17.98 5.99
CA PHE A 400 -21.19 16.63 6.43
C PHE A 400 -22.65 16.27 6.17
N ARG A 401 -22.96 14.99 6.32
CA ARG A 401 -24.34 14.50 6.39
C ARG A 401 -24.39 13.21 7.20
N LEU A 402 -25.37 13.12 8.10
CA LEU A 402 -25.74 11.85 8.71
C LEU A 402 -26.58 11.05 7.73
N ILE A 403 -26.18 9.81 7.49
CA ILE A 403 -26.88 8.88 6.60
C ILE A 403 -27.72 7.97 7.47
N CYS A 404 -29.04 8.06 7.36
CA CYS A 404 -30.00 7.24 8.07
C CYS A 404 -30.55 6.10 7.21
N LYS A 405 -31.29 5.16 7.83
CA LYS A 405 -32.01 4.08 7.14
C LYS A 405 -33.08 4.62 6.17
N GLN A 406 -33.68 5.77 6.48
CA GLN A 406 -34.65 6.47 5.65
C GLN A 406 -34.10 7.84 5.28
N LYS A 407 -34.19 8.22 4.00
CA LYS A 407 -33.55 9.45 3.47
C LYS A 407 -34.18 10.72 4.05
N GLU A 408 -35.45 10.67 4.44
CA GLU A 408 -36.18 11.79 5.04
C GLU A 408 -35.67 12.14 6.44
N ASP A 409 -35.11 11.17 7.15
CA ASP A 409 -34.57 11.34 8.50
C ASP A 409 -33.18 12.04 8.49
N ASP A 410 -32.44 11.99 7.37
CA ASP A 410 -31.11 12.62 7.21
C ASP A 410 -31.12 14.13 7.49
N LEU A 411 -32.24 14.80 7.24
CA LEU A 411 -32.39 16.26 7.31
C LEU A 411 -32.91 16.75 8.67
N ARG A 412 -33.22 15.85 9.61
CA ARG A 412 -33.82 16.18 10.91
C ARG A 412 -32.79 16.54 11.99
N VAL A 413 -31.51 16.63 11.63
CA VAL A 413 -30.43 17.06 12.52
C VAL A 413 -30.63 18.52 12.90
N VAL A 414 -30.57 18.81 14.20
CA VAL A 414 -30.82 20.16 14.72
C VAL A 414 -29.50 20.85 14.98
N PHE A 415 -29.29 22.01 14.37
CA PHE A 415 -28.19 22.90 14.72
C PHE A 415 -28.63 23.77 15.90
N PRO A 416 -27.93 23.74 17.04
CA PRO A 416 -28.20 24.69 18.11
C PRO A 416 -28.00 26.12 17.58
N ALA A 417 -28.88 27.05 17.97
CA ALA A 417 -28.68 28.46 17.67
C ALA A 417 -27.33 28.92 18.25
N PRO A 418 -26.57 29.82 17.59
CA PRO A 418 -25.30 30.30 18.12
C PRO A 418 -25.56 30.91 19.51
N SER A 419 -25.04 30.26 20.55
CA SER A 419 -25.21 30.75 21.93
C SER A 419 -24.37 32.02 22.09
N ALA A 420 -24.98 33.07 22.64
CA ALA A 420 -24.32 34.32 22.98
C ALA A 420 -23.25 34.18 24.08
N ASP A 421 -23.19 33.02 24.74
CA ASP A 421 -22.17 32.66 25.71
C ASP A 421 -21.08 31.82 25.05
N GLY A 422 -19.89 32.43 24.95
CA GLY A 422 -18.72 31.92 24.24
C GLY A 422 -17.97 30.81 24.96
N GLU A 423 -18.60 29.64 25.13
CA GLU A 423 -17.90 28.38 25.38
C GLU A 423 -17.80 27.55 24.11
N GLN A 424 -17.16 28.10 23.07
CA GLN A 424 -16.48 27.24 22.10
C GLN A 424 -15.32 26.59 22.87
N LEU A 425 -15.37 25.27 23.08
CA LEU A 425 -14.23 24.49 23.57
C LEU A 425 -13.03 24.77 22.65
N LYS A 426 -12.14 25.67 23.10
CA LYS A 426 -10.93 26.04 22.36
C LYS A 426 -9.96 24.87 22.44
N PHE A 427 -9.72 24.28 21.27
CA PHE A 427 -8.77 23.21 21.07
C PHE A 427 -7.34 23.74 21.28
N SER A 428 -6.57 23.17 22.20
CA SER A 428 -5.12 23.39 22.28
C SER A 428 -4.38 22.39 21.39
N ARG A 429 -3.30 22.85 20.74
CA ARG A 429 -2.44 22.04 19.87
C ARG A 429 -1.75 20.88 20.59
N SER A 430 -1.77 20.88 21.93
CA SER A 430 -1.11 19.92 22.82
C SER A 430 -1.90 18.63 23.08
N ASP A 431 -3.19 18.56 22.79
CA ASP A 431 -4.05 17.44 23.22
C ASP A 431 -4.04 16.25 22.23
N LEU A 432 -3.12 16.26 21.25
CA LEU A 432 -3.05 15.29 20.14
C LEU A 432 -1.66 14.65 19.97
N GLU A 433 -0.68 15.00 20.80
CA GLU A 433 0.62 14.32 20.80
C GLU A 433 0.59 13.14 21.77
N GLU A 434 -0.09 12.06 21.40
CA GLU A 434 0.22 10.71 21.89
C GLU A 434 -0.49 9.68 21.00
N ASP A 435 0.27 8.69 20.54
CA ASP A 435 -0.12 7.53 19.73
C ASP A 435 -0.40 7.71 18.23
N SER A 436 0.64 8.06 17.48
CA SER A 436 0.75 7.73 16.05
C SER A 436 1.69 6.53 15.81
N SER A 437 1.44 5.37 16.43
CA SER A 437 2.06 4.11 16.00
C SER A 437 1.22 3.45 14.91
N ILE A 438 1.18 4.06 13.73
CA ILE A 438 0.79 3.36 12.49
C ILE A 438 2.09 2.99 11.79
N TYR A 439 2.49 1.72 11.93
CA TYR A 439 3.49 1.11 11.04
C TYR A 439 2.90 1.05 9.63
N THR A 440 3.04 2.13 8.86
CA THR A 440 3.03 2.07 7.40
C THR A 440 4.46 2.06 6.91
N MET A 441 4.74 1.12 6.01
CA MET A 441 5.99 0.95 5.29
C MET A 441 6.19 2.08 4.25
N GLU A 442 5.92 3.33 4.63
CA GLU A 442 6.01 4.55 3.79
C GLU A 442 7.25 5.40 4.14
N SER A 443 8.06 5.00 5.13
CA SER A 443 9.23 5.78 5.59
C SER A 443 10.47 5.65 4.71
N TYR A 444 10.46 4.83 3.65
CA TYR A 444 11.61 4.65 2.76
C TYR A 444 11.50 5.41 1.43
N THR A 445 10.31 5.88 1.03
CA THR A 445 10.12 6.56 -0.26
C THR A 445 10.31 8.08 -0.16
N ASP A 446 9.88 8.70 0.93
CA ASP A 446 9.93 10.16 1.08
C ASP A 446 11.36 10.71 1.29
N SER A 447 12.31 9.89 1.75
CA SER A 447 13.73 10.28 1.86
C SER A 447 14.49 10.20 0.53
N LEU A 448 13.97 9.49 -0.47
CA LEU A 448 14.63 9.34 -1.78
C LEU A 448 14.20 10.42 -2.78
N ASP A 449 12.95 10.87 -2.75
CA ASP A 449 12.44 11.85 -3.73
C ASP A 449 13.03 13.25 -3.56
N ALA A 450 13.43 13.65 -2.35
CA ALA A 450 14.14 14.91 -2.11
C ALA A 450 15.64 14.86 -2.48
N MET A 451 16.22 13.66 -2.64
CA MET A 451 17.64 13.46 -2.97
C MET A 451 17.89 13.11 -4.45
N LEU A 452 16.86 12.92 -5.27
CA LEU A 452 17.00 12.37 -6.63
C LEU A 452 16.66 13.34 -7.77
N SER A 453 16.43 14.63 -7.49
CA SER A 453 16.20 15.64 -8.55
C SER A 453 17.47 16.23 -9.16
N ASP A 454 18.64 16.08 -8.53
CA ASP A 454 19.92 16.62 -9.03
C ASP A 454 20.94 15.49 -9.30
N THR A 455 20.80 14.85 -10.46
CA THR A 455 21.65 13.70 -10.84
C THR A 455 23.09 14.06 -11.18
N ASP A 456 23.45 15.35 -11.29
CA ASP A 456 24.83 15.79 -11.54
C ASP A 456 25.54 16.36 -10.29
N SER A 457 24.81 16.59 -9.19
CA SER A 457 25.38 17.14 -7.93
C SER A 457 25.74 16.06 -6.91
N LEU A 458 25.03 14.91 -6.89
CA LEU A 458 25.30 13.84 -5.93
C LEU A 458 26.65 13.14 -6.13
N ASP A 459 27.15 13.05 -7.37
CA ASP A 459 28.49 12.48 -7.62
C ASP A 459 29.62 13.42 -7.12
N ALA A 460 29.32 14.72 -6.94
CA ALA A 460 30.23 15.71 -6.36
C ALA A 460 30.08 15.85 -4.83
N MET A 461 28.90 15.57 -4.26
CA MET A 461 28.66 15.64 -2.81
C MET A 461 29.00 14.35 -2.05
N LEU A 462 29.13 13.21 -2.73
CA LEU A 462 29.46 11.91 -2.10
C LEU A 462 30.98 11.66 -1.95
N SER A 463 31.81 12.69 -2.11
CA SER A 463 33.23 12.65 -1.73
C SER A 463 33.47 12.89 -0.24
N ASP A 464 32.49 13.42 0.50
CA ASP A 464 32.61 13.68 1.94
C ASP A 464 31.76 12.69 2.74
N THR A 465 32.45 11.67 3.24
CA THR A 465 31.96 10.68 4.22
C THR A 465 31.80 11.33 5.58
N ASP A 466 30.59 11.28 6.18
CA ASP A 466 30.35 11.18 7.64
C ASP A 466 28.86 11.26 8.05
N SER A 467 27.92 11.58 7.16
CA SER A 467 26.49 11.75 7.56
C SER A 467 25.57 10.52 7.36
N LEU A 468 26.04 9.45 6.71
CA LEU A 468 25.23 8.22 6.47
C LEU A 468 25.49 7.11 7.51
N ASP A 469 26.50 7.27 8.35
CA ASP A 469 26.88 6.29 9.38
C ASP A 469 26.06 6.42 10.69
N ALA A 470 25.14 7.37 10.77
CA ALA A 470 24.20 7.52 11.90
C ALA A 470 22.81 6.88 11.68
N MET A 471 22.51 6.33 10.48
CA MET A 471 21.18 5.75 10.19
C MET A 471 21.20 4.26 9.84
N LEU A 472 22.36 3.61 9.81
CA LEU A 472 22.50 2.18 9.49
C LEU A 472 23.41 1.40 10.47
N SER A 473 23.78 2.02 11.60
CA SER A 473 24.63 1.41 12.64
C SER A 473 23.87 1.02 13.92
N ASP A 474 22.71 1.61 14.23
CA ASP A 474 21.93 1.25 15.43
C ASP A 474 20.85 0.22 15.12
N THR A 475 21.24 -1.05 15.08
CA THR A 475 20.39 -2.15 15.57
C THR A 475 21.30 -3.18 16.21
N ASP A 476 21.73 -2.88 17.44
CA ASP A 476 22.44 -3.84 18.27
C ASP A 476 21.57 -5.06 18.57
N ALA A 477 22.13 -6.22 18.25
CA ALA A 477 21.78 -7.48 18.84
C ALA A 477 22.37 -7.51 20.26
N ASP A 478 21.55 -7.23 21.27
CA ASP A 478 21.58 -7.86 22.61
C ASP A 478 20.61 -7.13 23.56
N SER A 479 19.41 -7.70 23.74
CA SER A 479 18.57 -7.56 24.94
C SER A 479 17.30 -8.39 24.80
N LEU A 480 17.47 -9.71 24.67
CA LEU A 480 16.41 -10.69 24.89
C LEU A 480 16.81 -11.53 26.10
N GLU A 481 16.61 -10.97 27.30
CA GLU A 481 16.51 -11.77 28.51
C GLU A 481 15.67 -11.04 29.57
N THR A 482 14.67 -11.76 30.11
CA THR A 482 13.84 -11.47 31.30
C THR A 482 12.94 -10.22 31.22
N THR A 483 11.62 -10.28 31.31
CA THR A 483 10.72 -11.17 32.07
C THR A 483 9.37 -11.30 31.37
N MET A 484 8.97 -12.53 31.08
CA MET A 484 7.56 -12.93 31.07
C MET A 484 7.12 -13.09 32.53
N GLU A 485 5.98 -12.49 32.90
CA GLU A 485 5.07 -13.06 33.90
C GLU A 485 3.62 -12.89 33.44
N SER A 486 2.95 -14.06 33.36
CA SER A 486 1.51 -14.34 33.57
C SER A 486 0.49 -13.53 32.76
N ASP A 487 -0.24 -14.12 31.81
CA ASP A 487 -1.31 -15.14 31.93
C ASP A 487 -2.61 -14.45 31.47
N THR A 488 -3.07 -14.64 30.23
CA THR A 488 -4.22 -15.48 29.82
C THR A 488 -4.68 -14.85 28.49
N LEU A 489 -5.01 -15.50 27.38
CA LEU A 489 -5.65 -16.77 27.10
C LEU A 489 -5.29 -17.16 25.64
N PHE A 490 -4.55 -18.25 25.48
CA PHE A 490 -4.68 -19.11 24.30
C PHE A 490 -5.93 -19.97 24.52
N GLU A 491 -6.89 -19.91 23.60
CA GLU A 491 -7.60 -21.06 23.00
C GLU A 491 -8.80 -20.53 22.20
N ILE A 492 -8.75 -20.70 20.88
CA ILE A 492 -9.82 -21.18 19.97
C ILE A 492 -9.20 -21.17 18.57
N ILE A 493 -8.36 -22.16 18.25
CA ILE A 493 -8.29 -22.78 16.92
C ILE A 493 -7.83 -24.23 17.14
N ALA A 494 -8.78 -25.14 17.36
CA ALA A 494 -8.63 -26.54 16.98
C ALA A 494 -9.99 -27.26 16.99
N GLY A 495 -10.53 -27.51 15.80
CA GLY A 495 -11.17 -28.77 15.44
C GLY A 495 -12.54 -29.09 16.05
N GLU A 496 -13.61 -28.68 15.38
CA GLU A 496 -14.84 -29.46 15.40
C GLU A 496 -14.72 -30.66 14.44
N SER A 497 -14.58 -31.86 14.99
CA SER A 497 -15.07 -33.07 14.35
C SER A 497 -15.75 -33.93 15.42
N SER A 498 -17.07 -33.85 15.45
CA SER A 498 -17.95 -34.61 16.33
C SER A 498 -18.07 -36.07 15.88
N SER A 499 -17.82 -37.03 16.79
CA SER A 499 -18.87 -37.88 17.39
C SER A 499 -18.25 -39.06 18.19
N PRO A 500 -18.98 -39.63 19.17
CA PRO A 500 -18.39 -40.20 20.39
C PRO A 500 -18.51 -41.72 20.49
N LEU A 501 -17.61 -42.41 21.20
CA LEU A 501 -17.93 -43.64 21.96
C LEU A 501 -16.80 -44.06 22.92
N THR A 502 -17.21 -44.33 24.16
CA THR A 502 -16.61 -45.20 25.22
C THR A 502 -15.25 -44.81 25.83
N LYS A 503 -15.18 -44.23 27.04
CA LYS A 503 -15.22 -44.83 28.41
C LYS A 503 -14.19 -45.93 28.71
N LYS A 504 -13.44 -45.69 29.81
CA LYS A 504 -12.60 -46.59 30.65
C LYS A 504 -11.21 -46.89 30.07
N LEU A 505 -10.07 -46.93 30.79
CA LEU A 505 -9.68 -47.06 32.21
C LEU A 505 -8.29 -46.39 32.37
N ARG A 506 -8.07 -45.51 33.35
CA ARG A 506 -7.24 -45.74 34.56
C ARG A 506 -6.01 -46.67 34.43
N ARG A 507 -4.86 -46.06 34.76
CA ARG A 507 -3.66 -46.61 35.43
C ARG A 507 -2.84 -47.65 34.68
N SER A 508 -1.67 -47.24 34.22
CA SER A 508 -0.38 -47.49 34.92
C SER A 508 0.73 -46.73 34.22
#